data_AF-A0AAN6IEQ2-F1
#
_entry.id   AF-A0AAN6IEQ2-F1
#
_cell.length_a   1.000
_cell.length_b   1.000
_cell.length_c   1.000
_cell.angle_alpha   90.00
_cell.angle_beta   90.00
_cell.angle_gamma   90.00
#
_symmetry.space_group_name_H-M   'P 1'
#
loop_
_entity.id
_entity.type
_entity.pdbx_description
1 polymer ?
#
loop_
_entity_poly.entity_id
_entity_poly.type
_entity_poly.pdbx_seq_one_letter_code
_entity_poly.pdbx_strand_id
1 'polypeptide(L)'
;MAQTPTQRRANEKHAKSVEKRMGKPETAYKKKEVKKSPVSIGIVVLLAFVVIAPLLIEQFKLLPQIWAFLMNILSKIGLVSK
;
A
#
# COMPACT_ATOMS: atom_id res chain seq x y z
N MET A 1 25.68 -33.22 43.00
CA MET A 1 25.36 -34.58 42.52
C MET A 1 25.26 -34.55 41.01
N ALA A 2 26.07 -35.32 40.30
CA ALA A 2 25.93 -35.47 38.85
C ALA A 2 24.77 -36.44 38.55
N GLN A 3 24.01 -36.19 37.49
CA GLN A 3 22.96 -37.12 37.07
C GLN A 3 23.56 -38.47 36.71
N THR A 4 22.93 -39.55 37.16
CA THR A 4 23.35 -40.90 36.76
C THR A 4 23.02 -41.14 35.29
N PRO A 5 23.75 -42.02 34.59
CA PRO A 5 23.43 -42.39 33.21
C PRO A 5 21.97 -42.86 33.03
N THR A 6 21.42 -43.51 34.05
CA THR A 6 20.01 -43.95 34.10
C THR A 6 19.04 -42.78 34.14
N GLN A 7 19.32 -41.76 34.96
CA GLN A 7 18.51 -40.53 35.01
C GLN A 7 18.56 -39.77 33.69
N ARG A 8 19.74 -39.70 33.05
CA ARG A 8 19.88 -39.07 31.74
C ARG A 8 18.99 -39.75 30.69
N ARG A 9 19.02 -41.09 30.62
CA ARG A 9 18.16 -41.87 29.72
C ARG A 9 16.67 -41.69 30.03
N ALA A 10 16.29 -41.60 31.30
CA ALA A 10 14.91 -41.35 31.70
C ALA A 10 14.43 -39.95 31.27
N ASN A 11 15.27 -38.93 31.46
CA ASN A 11 14.99 -37.56 31.05
C ASN A 11 14.85 -37.45 29.52
N GLU A 12 15.71 -38.13 28.76
CA GLU A 12 15.62 -38.18 27.29
C GLU A 12 14.32 -38.85 26.82
N LYS A 13 13.89 -39.93 27.47
CA LYS A 13 12.60 -40.59 27.16
C LYS A 13 11.41 -39.69 27.47
N HIS A 14 11.46 -38.98 28.59
CA HIS A 14 10.41 -38.05 28.99
C HIS A 14 10.36 -36.83 28.05
N ALA A 15 11.51 -36.26 27.68
CA ALA A 15 11.57 -35.15 26.73
C ALA A 15 10.93 -35.51 25.37
N LYS A 16 11.24 -36.70 24.83
CA LYS A 16 10.63 -37.20 23.58
C LYS A 16 9.13 -37.42 23.69
N SER A 17 8.64 -37.89 24.85
CA SER A 17 7.20 -38.11 25.04
C SER A 17 6.44 -36.79 25.20
N VAL A 18 7.05 -35.79 25.83
CA VAL A 18 6.53 -34.41 25.91
C VAL A 18 6.51 -33.76 24.54
N GLU A 19 7.62 -33.81 23.79
CA GLU A 19 7.72 -33.26 22.43
C GLU A 19 6.63 -33.83 21.50
N LYS A 20 6.38 -35.15 21.56
CA LYS A 20 5.32 -35.79 20.78
C LYS A 20 3.90 -35.32 21.16
N ARG A 21 3.67 -34.88 22.41
CA ARG A 21 2.37 -34.40 22.91
C ARG A 21 2.15 -32.90 22.67
N MET A 22 3.21 -32.12 22.58
CA MET A 22 3.15 -30.66 22.47
C MET A 22 2.72 -30.14 21.08
N GLY A 23 2.56 -31.02 20.09
CA GLY A 23 2.18 -30.63 18.73
C GLY A 23 3.29 -29.87 18.00
N LYS A 24 2.95 -29.18 16.91
CA LYS A 24 3.92 -28.35 16.17
C LYS A 24 4.17 -27.07 16.95
N PRO A 25 5.43 -26.63 17.14
CA PRO A 25 5.72 -25.40 17.86
C PRO A 25 5.12 -24.19 17.14
N GLU A 26 4.77 -23.14 17.88
CA GLU A 26 4.19 -21.91 17.29
C GLU A 26 5.11 -21.28 16.23
N THR A 27 6.43 -21.48 16.37
CA THR A 27 7.46 -21.07 15.40
C THR A 27 7.45 -21.88 14.10
N ALA A 28 6.78 -23.03 14.05
CA ALA A 28 6.59 -23.82 12.83
C ALA A 28 5.41 -23.34 11.98
N TYR A 29 4.56 -22.45 12.51
CA TYR A 29 3.54 -21.80 11.70
C TYR A 29 4.21 -20.67 10.92
N LYS A 30 4.41 -20.88 9.61
CA LYS A 30 4.82 -19.79 8.72
C LYS A 30 3.81 -18.65 8.86
N LYS A 31 4.31 -17.46 9.20
CA LYS A 31 3.52 -16.23 9.27
C LYS A 31 2.71 -16.13 7.99
N LYS A 32 1.38 -16.03 8.13
CA LYS A 32 0.42 -15.98 7.01
C LYS A 32 0.87 -14.86 6.07
N GLU A 33 1.39 -15.23 4.90
CA GLU A 33 1.85 -14.23 3.93
C GLU A 33 0.67 -13.34 3.57
N VAL A 34 0.87 -12.02 3.69
CA VAL A 34 -0.15 -11.04 3.34
C VAL A 34 -0.38 -11.18 1.84
N LYS A 35 -1.55 -11.70 1.46
CA LYS A 35 -1.97 -11.82 0.07
C LYS A 35 -1.97 -10.41 -0.53
N LYS A 36 -1.02 -10.14 -1.42
CA LYS A 36 -0.97 -8.89 -2.17
C LYS A 36 -2.16 -8.82 -3.12
N SER A 37 -2.72 -7.62 -3.29
CA SER A 37 -3.76 -7.39 -4.30
C SER A 37 -3.24 -7.79 -5.69
N PRO A 38 -4.05 -8.45 -6.53
CA PRO A 38 -3.68 -8.75 -7.91
C PRO A 38 -3.61 -7.49 -8.77
N VAL A 39 -4.20 -6.37 -8.32
CA VAL A 39 -4.18 -5.09 -9.01
C VAL A 39 -3.08 -4.22 -8.43
N SER A 40 -2.16 -3.78 -9.29
CA SER A 40 -1.10 -2.85 -8.91
C SER A 40 -1.67 -1.45 -8.68
N ILE A 41 -1.05 -0.70 -7.77
CA ILE A 41 -1.44 0.70 -7.50
C ILE A 41 -1.35 1.55 -8.78
N GLY A 42 -0.39 1.27 -9.66
CA GLY A 42 -0.25 1.97 -10.93
C GLY A 42 -1.49 1.89 -11.82
N ILE A 43 -2.15 0.73 -11.89
CA ILE A 43 -3.40 0.56 -12.66
C ILE A 43 -4.53 1.38 -12.04
N VAL A 44 -4.63 1.39 -10.72
CA VAL A 44 -5.65 2.18 -10.01
C VAL A 44 -5.47 3.67 -10.28
N VAL A 45 -4.23 4.16 -10.21
CA VAL A 45 -3.92 5.57 -10.49
C VAL A 45 -4.22 5.92 -11.95
N LEU A 46 -3.87 5.04 -12.89
CA LEU A 46 -4.17 5.26 -14.31
C LEU A 46 -5.67 5.34 -14.58
N LEU A 47 -6.47 4.43 -14.00
CA LEU A 47 -7.93 4.46 -14.15
C LEU A 47 -8.54 5.72 -13.55
N ALA A 48 -8.10 6.13 -12.36
CA ALA A 48 -8.54 7.38 -11.75
C ALA A 48 -8.19 8.59 -12.65
N PHE A 49 -7.00 8.60 -13.23
CA PHE A 49 -6.58 9.66 -14.14
C PHE A 49 -7.46 9.72 -15.41
N VAL A 50 -7.76 8.58 -16.03
CA VAL A 50 -8.60 8.51 -17.24
C VAL A 50 -10.00 9.10 -16.98
N VAL A 51 -10.53 8.94 -15.78
CA VAL A 51 -11.85 9.48 -15.40
C VAL A 51 -11.77 10.97 -15.03
N ILE A 52 -10.74 11.39 -14.29
CA ILE A 52 -10.65 12.74 -13.72
C ILE A 52 -10.07 13.75 -14.73
N ALA A 53 -9.07 13.36 -15.52
CA ALA A 53 -8.39 14.25 -16.45
C ALA A 53 -9.33 14.95 -17.46
N PRO A 54 -10.27 14.27 -18.16
CA PRO A 54 -11.15 14.94 -19.11
C PRO A 54 -12.06 15.97 -18.43
N LEU A 55 -12.53 15.67 -17.21
CA LEU A 55 -13.32 16.61 -16.42
C LEU A 55 -12.52 17.89 -16.19
N LEU A 56 -11.28 17.77 -15.69
CA LEU A 56 -10.41 18.92 -15.46
C LEU A 56 -10.11 19.72 -16.74
N ILE A 57 -9.81 19.02 -17.85
CA ILE A 57 -9.47 19.65 -19.13
C ILE A 57 -10.60 20.58 -19.62
N GLU A 58 -11.87 20.25 -19.37
CA GLU A 58 -12.99 21.11 -19.73
C GLU A 58 -12.96 22.47 -19.01
N GLN A 59 -12.57 22.52 -17.74
CA GLN A 59 -12.42 23.79 -17.03
C GLN A 59 -11.22 24.58 -17.55
N PHE A 60 -10.12 23.89 -17.89
CA PHE A 60 -8.95 24.54 -18.48
C PHE A 60 -9.24 25.16 -19.86
N LYS A 61 -10.19 24.62 -20.63
CA LYS A 61 -10.62 25.22 -21.92
C LYS A 61 -11.25 26.61 -21.77
N LEU A 62 -11.71 26.99 -20.58
CA LEU A 62 -12.25 28.32 -20.32
C LEU A 62 -11.16 29.37 -20.09
N LEU A 63 -9.92 28.96 -19.81
CA LEU A 63 -8.82 29.88 -19.52
C LEU A 63 -8.55 30.90 -20.63
N PRO A 64 -8.51 30.55 -21.93
CA PRO A 64 -8.32 31.53 -22.99
C PRO A 64 -9.45 32.56 -23.05
N GLN A 65 -10.68 32.12 -22.80
CA GLN A 65 -11.87 32.99 -22.79
C GLN A 65 -11.82 33.97 -21.60
N ILE A 66 -11.46 33.47 -20.42
CA ILE A 66 -11.29 34.27 -19.19
C ILE A 66 -10.15 35.27 -19.38
N TRP A 67 -9.04 34.84 -19.97
CA TRP A 67 -7.90 35.71 -20.27
C TRP A 67 -8.28 36.80 -21.26
N ALA A 68 -8.98 36.45 -22.35
CA ALA A 68 -9.47 37.42 -23.32
C ALA A 68 -10.43 38.43 -22.68
N PHE A 69 -11.31 37.98 -21.79
CA PHE A 69 -12.21 38.84 -21.03
C PHE A 69 -11.45 39.83 -20.12
N LEU A 70 -10.46 39.34 -19.36
CA LEU A 70 -9.62 40.17 -18.50
C LEU A 70 -8.82 41.19 -19.31
N MET A 71 -8.21 40.78 -20.42
CA MET A 71 -7.47 41.67 -21.32
C MET A 71 -8.39 42.72 -21.95
N ASN A 72 -9.63 42.36 -22.29
CA ASN A 72 -10.61 43.31 -22.79
C ASN A 72 -10.94 44.38 -21.74
N ILE A 73 -11.16 44.00 -20.48
CA ILE A 73 -11.37 44.94 -19.37
C ILE A 73 -10.15 45.86 -19.17
N LEU A 74 -8.94 45.29 -19.14
CA LEU A 74 -7.71 46.09 -18.99
C LEU A 74 -7.54 47.08 -20.14
N SER A 75 -7.85 46.68 -21.38
CA SER A 75 -7.77 47.56 -22.54
C SER A 75 -8.80 48.70 -22.48
N LYS A 76 -10.02 48.44 -22.01
CA LYS A 76 -11.06 49.48 -21.82
C LYS A 76 -10.70 50.51 -20.75
N ILE A 77 -9.92 50.11 -19.75
CA ILE A 77 -9.43 51.00 -18.68
C ILE A 77 -8.14 51.72 -19.14
N GLY A 78 -7.62 51.43 -20.33
CA GLY A 78 -6.42 52.06 -20.89
C GLY A 78 -5.11 51.55 -20.29
N LEU A 79 -5.15 50.44 -19.56
CA LEU A 79 -3.97 49.85 -18.89
C LEU A 79 -3.12 48.98 -19.84
N VAL A 80 -3.71 48.52 -20.95
CA VAL A 80 -3.08 47.66 -21.96
C VAL A 80 -3.46 48.18 -23.35
N SER A 81 -2.48 48.32 -24.24
CA SER A 81 -2.74 48.62 -25.66
C SER A 81 -3.41 47.43 -26.33
N LYS A 82 -4.38 47.73 -27.21
CA LYS A 82 -4.94 46.74 -28.16
C LYS A 82 -3.85 46.11 -29.01
#